data_AF-A0A9Q0MRL1-F1
#
_entry.id   AF-A0A9Q0MRL1-F1
#
_cell.length_a   1.000
_cell.length_b   1.000
_cell.length_c   1.000
_cell.angle_alpha   90.00
_cell.angle_beta   90.00
_cell.angle_gamma   90.00
#
_symmetry.space_group_name_H-M   'P 1'
#
loop_
_entity.id
_entity.type
_entity.pdbx_description
1 polymer ?
#
loop_
_entity_poly.entity_id
_entity_poly.type
_entity_poly.pdbx_seq_one_letter_code
_entity_poly.pdbx_strand_id
1 'polypeptide(L)'
;MVRGGIRGRGNMRGSGGVRGHFKKAFIPRHPFDLTLAEVVFPRVGPAPDDSALTSALLKRNQDLSPTAAEQTAIANLVTKIQSVLDNLVVAPGDFNTCQLDEVRQVGSFKKGTMVTGHNVADIVVILKTLPTKEACEALSKKVQEDVKNTMKTEVVTKADVLKTELHDKGFDISNRNACVKVLITTLPQNIRKLEADTHLNAKIMQSHLAAIRHSRWFEENAHHSSIKVLIRLLRDLCKRFEAFQPLSPWILDLLAHFAIMNNPSRQALPINLAFRRVFQLLAAGLFLPGSAGISDPCENGHNRVHTSLSLEQQDACCMSAQTLLRVLAHGGYKHILGLEGNTSIARQMSVWDGVVVSPVEAVYVKPEDKKEGEDDEEMMEVLRDNPSGKLVQIEYALAAVAAGAPSVGIMAANGVVLATENKHKSILYDEQSVHKVETIADHIGMVYSGMGPDYRLLVKQARKMAQNYFLTYREPIPVAQLVQRVATLMQEYTQSGGVRPFGVSLLICGWDGGRPYLFQCDPSGSYFAWKATAMGKNSINGKTFLEKRYNKDLELDDAVHTTILTLKEGFEGQITADNIEVGICDQNGFRRLDVSTVKDYLANIP
;
A
#
# COMPACT_ATOMS: atom_id res chain seq x y z
N MET A 1 0.07 45.99 48.02
CA MET A 1 -0.50 45.05 48.99
C MET A 1 -0.42 43.62 48.44
N VAL A 2 0.31 42.75 49.17
CA VAL A 2 0.12 41.30 49.40
C VAL A 2 -0.12 40.39 48.16
N ARG A 3 0.92 39.69 47.66
CA ARG A 3 1.35 38.27 47.94
C ARG A 3 0.29 37.21 47.55
N GLY A 4 0.55 36.12 46.81
CA GLY A 4 1.78 35.46 46.37
C GLY A 4 2.19 34.27 47.26
N GLY A 5 2.19 33.04 46.72
CA GLY A 5 2.88 31.82 47.24
C GLY A 5 1.95 30.60 47.40
N ILE A 6 2.03 29.50 46.63
CA ILE A 6 3.08 28.49 46.36
C ILE A 6 3.19 27.36 47.41
N ARG A 7 3.24 26.11 46.89
CA ARG A 7 3.87 24.85 47.37
C ARG A 7 3.06 23.84 48.20
N GLY A 8 2.83 22.69 47.56
CA GLY A 8 2.95 21.37 48.17
C GLY A 8 4.06 20.57 47.45
N ARG A 9 5.08 20.16 48.21
CA ARG A 9 6.22 19.30 47.83
C ARG A 9 5.92 17.91 48.39
N GLY A 10 6.22 16.82 47.70
CA GLY A 10 6.11 15.48 48.31
C GLY A 10 6.35 14.31 47.37
N ASN A 11 7.62 14.00 47.15
CA ASN A 11 8.17 12.85 46.41
C ASN A 11 7.96 11.52 47.18
N MET A 12 7.75 10.40 46.46
CA MET A 12 8.52 9.13 46.52
C MET A 12 7.66 7.86 46.34
N ARG A 13 7.85 7.16 45.21
CA ARG A 13 8.48 5.82 45.13
C ARG A 13 8.21 5.13 43.78
N GLY A 14 9.29 4.59 43.18
CA GLY A 14 9.22 3.33 42.42
C GLY A 14 9.06 3.43 40.91
N SER A 15 10.07 3.95 40.21
CA SER A 15 10.26 3.70 38.77
C SER A 15 10.66 2.24 38.54
N GLY A 16 9.72 1.42 38.06
CA GLY A 16 10.01 0.20 37.32
C GLY A 16 10.01 0.55 35.83
N GLY A 17 11.17 0.91 35.28
CA GLY A 17 11.30 1.31 33.88
C GLY A 17 11.09 0.13 32.91
N VAL A 18 9.99 0.15 32.16
CA VAL A 18 9.80 -0.70 30.98
C VAL A 18 10.43 0.01 29.77
N ARG A 19 11.52 -0.54 29.24
CA ARG A 19 12.19 -0.06 28.02
C ARG A 19 11.26 -0.16 26.80
N GLY A 20 10.84 0.98 26.25
CA GLY A 20 10.17 1.06 24.94
C GLY A 20 11.11 0.62 23.81
N HIS A 21 10.70 -0.42 23.08
CA HIS A 21 11.46 -1.01 21.97
C HIS A 21 11.38 -0.14 20.70
N PHE A 22 12.53 0.16 20.09
CA PHE A 22 12.61 0.76 18.75
C PHE A 22 11.99 -0.18 17.70
N LYS A 23 10.89 0.23 17.03
CA LYS A 23 10.33 -0.52 15.89
C LYS A 23 11.21 -0.34 14.64
N LYS A 24 11.79 -1.43 14.14
CA LYS A 24 12.66 -1.51 12.94
C LYS A 24 11.91 -1.06 11.68
N ALA A 25 12.59 -0.35 10.77
CA ALA A 25 12.08 -0.05 9.43
C ALA A 25 11.72 -1.35 8.69
N PHE A 26 10.55 -1.38 8.05
CA PHE A 26 10.08 -2.54 7.29
C PHE A 26 10.89 -2.67 5.99
N ILE A 27 11.75 -3.68 5.91
CA ILE A 27 12.44 -4.05 4.68
C ILE A 27 11.72 -5.27 4.12
N PRO A 28 11.03 -5.16 2.97
CA PRO A 28 10.37 -6.31 2.36
C PRO A 28 11.43 -7.35 2.00
N ARG A 29 11.19 -8.60 2.39
CA ARG A 29 12.04 -9.74 2.09
C ARG A 29 11.41 -10.55 0.97
N HIS A 30 12.19 -10.93 -0.03
CA HIS A 30 11.73 -11.92 -0.99
C HIS A 30 11.84 -13.31 -0.33
N PRO A 31 10.73 -14.03 -0.16
CA PRO A 31 10.80 -15.40 0.35
C PRO A 31 11.53 -16.31 -0.64
N PHE A 32 12.01 -17.43 -0.14
CA PHE A 32 12.72 -18.40 -0.97
C PHE A 32 11.81 -18.94 -2.08
N ASP A 33 12.34 -19.01 -3.30
CA ASP A 33 11.67 -19.57 -4.46
C ASP A 33 12.66 -20.43 -5.24
N LEU A 34 12.47 -21.76 -5.17
CA LEU A 34 13.37 -22.73 -5.77
C LEU A 34 13.51 -22.53 -7.28
N THR A 35 12.44 -22.11 -7.97
CA THR A 35 12.49 -21.90 -9.43
C THR A 35 13.34 -20.70 -9.82
N LEU A 36 13.43 -19.67 -8.98
CA LEU A 36 14.34 -18.54 -9.22
C LEU A 36 15.79 -18.88 -8.85
N ALA A 37 15.99 -19.86 -7.98
CA ALA A 37 17.29 -20.27 -7.47
C ALA A 37 17.81 -21.59 -8.05
N GLU A 38 17.17 -22.16 -9.09
CA GLU A 38 17.44 -23.52 -9.57
C GLU A 38 18.93 -23.75 -9.93
N VAL A 39 19.60 -22.73 -10.47
CA VAL A 39 21.04 -22.75 -10.81
C VAL A 39 21.92 -22.99 -9.58
N VAL A 40 21.48 -22.56 -8.39
CA VAL A 40 22.19 -22.73 -7.12
C VAL A 40 21.89 -24.08 -6.47
N PHE A 41 20.81 -24.76 -6.89
CA PHE A 41 20.36 -26.05 -6.36
C PHE A 41 20.32 -27.12 -7.45
N PRO A 42 21.49 -27.54 -7.99
CA PRO A 42 21.54 -28.59 -9.00
C PRO A 42 20.99 -29.91 -8.43
N ARG A 43 20.19 -30.61 -9.22
CA ARG A 43 19.64 -31.90 -8.82
C ARG A 43 20.74 -32.97 -8.84
N VAL A 44 20.79 -33.78 -7.78
CA VAL A 44 21.70 -34.94 -7.69
C VAL A 44 21.18 -36.13 -8.51
N GLY A 45 19.86 -36.29 -8.59
CA GLY A 45 19.19 -37.30 -9.41
C GLY A 45 18.29 -36.66 -10.48
N PRO A 46 17.71 -37.47 -11.39
CA PRO A 46 16.76 -36.97 -12.36
C PRO A 46 15.53 -36.37 -11.67
N ALA A 47 14.83 -35.49 -12.38
CA ALA A 47 13.54 -34.99 -11.91
C ALA A 47 12.54 -36.17 -11.76
N PRO A 48 11.66 -36.15 -10.75
CA PRO A 48 10.61 -37.15 -10.61
C PRO A 48 9.71 -37.19 -11.85
N ASP A 49 9.23 -38.38 -12.22
CA ASP A 49 8.22 -38.51 -13.26
C ASP A 49 6.85 -38.02 -12.75
N ASP A 50 6.52 -36.78 -13.11
CA ASP A 50 5.26 -36.13 -12.77
C ASP A 50 4.17 -36.34 -13.87
N SER A 51 4.32 -37.33 -14.75
CA SER A 51 3.33 -37.62 -15.82
C SER A 51 1.93 -37.89 -15.25
N ALA A 52 1.84 -38.68 -14.18
CA ALA A 52 0.56 -38.99 -13.53
C ALA A 52 -0.09 -37.75 -12.89
N LEU A 53 0.71 -36.86 -12.28
CA LEU A 53 0.24 -35.57 -11.76
C LEU A 53 -0.27 -34.68 -12.89
N THR A 54 0.45 -34.62 -14.01
CA THR A 54 0.07 -33.84 -15.20
C THR A 54 -1.28 -34.30 -15.74
N SER A 55 -1.46 -35.61 -15.94
CA SER A 55 -2.75 -36.17 -16.38
C SER A 55 -3.88 -35.88 -15.40
N ALA A 56 -3.64 -35.95 -14.09
CA ALA A 56 -4.65 -35.65 -13.07
C ALA A 56 -5.05 -34.16 -13.07
N LEU A 57 -4.09 -33.24 -13.25
CA LEU A 57 -4.36 -31.80 -13.36
C LEU A 57 -5.20 -31.48 -14.59
N LEU A 58 -4.85 -32.06 -15.75
CA LEU A 58 -5.60 -31.87 -16.99
C LEU A 58 -7.01 -32.45 -16.90
N LYS A 59 -7.16 -33.64 -16.33
CA LYS A 59 -8.47 -34.26 -16.05
C LYS A 59 -9.31 -33.36 -15.15
N ARG A 60 -8.76 -32.92 -14.01
CA ARG A 60 -9.50 -32.04 -13.08
C ARG A 60 -9.88 -30.72 -13.74
N ASN A 61 -9.01 -30.13 -14.56
CA ASN A 61 -9.37 -28.93 -15.32
C ASN A 61 -10.49 -29.20 -16.34
N GLN A 62 -10.50 -30.36 -16.99
CA GLN A 62 -11.61 -30.75 -17.88
C GLN A 62 -12.92 -30.86 -17.10
N ASP A 63 -12.92 -31.52 -15.94
CA ASP A 63 -14.08 -31.64 -15.06
C ASP A 63 -14.60 -30.27 -14.56
N LEU A 64 -13.71 -29.30 -14.40
CA LEU A 64 -14.02 -27.95 -13.94
C LEU A 64 -14.39 -26.99 -15.09
N SER A 65 -14.09 -27.33 -16.34
CA SER A 65 -14.31 -26.43 -17.46
C SER A 65 -15.81 -26.36 -17.80
N PRO A 66 -16.38 -25.18 -18.08
CA PRO A 66 -17.77 -25.08 -18.49
C PRO A 66 -18.06 -25.95 -19.70
N THR A 67 -19.19 -26.66 -19.67
CA THR A 67 -19.64 -27.51 -20.78
C THR A 67 -19.93 -26.67 -22.03
N ALA A 68 -19.97 -27.30 -23.21
CA ALA A 68 -20.31 -26.59 -24.45
C ALA A 68 -21.68 -25.87 -24.35
N ALA A 69 -22.66 -26.49 -23.69
CA ALA A 69 -23.96 -25.89 -23.45
C ALA A 69 -23.89 -24.65 -22.55
N GLU A 70 -23.12 -24.70 -21.45
CA GLU A 70 -22.89 -23.54 -20.59
C GLU A 70 -22.20 -22.41 -21.36
N GLN A 71 -21.14 -22.71 -22.12
CA GLN A 71 -20.39 -21.75 -22.92
C GLN A 71 -21.28 -21.05 -23.96
N THR A 72 -22.09 -21.82 -24.70
CA THR A 72 -23.04 -21.25 -25.67
C THR A 72 -24.10 -20.40 -24.97
N ALA A 73 -24.67 -20.88 -23.86
CA ALA A 73 -25.71 -20.14 -23.14
C ALA A 73 -25.22 -18.78 -22.61
N ILE A 74 -24.05 -18.73 -21.98
CA ILE A 74 -23.50 -17.48 -21.47
C ILE A 74 -23.03 -16.55 -22.58
N ALA A 75 -22.40 -17.07 -23.64
CA ALA A 75 -21.96 -16.27 -24.78
C ALA A 75 -23.14 -15.61 -25.51
N ASN A 76 -24.25 -16.33 -25.66
CA ASN A 76 -25.47 -15.79 -26.26
C ASN A 76 -26.06 -14.66 -25.41
N LEU A 77 -26.16 -14.86 -24.09
CA LEU A 77 -26.71 -13.84 -23.19
C LEU A 77 -25.81 -12.60 -23.10
N VAL A 78 -24.50 -12.79 -23.00
CA VAL A 78 -23.52 -11.70 -23.01
C VAL A 78 -23.60 -10.90 -24.31
N THR A 79 -23.63 -11.57 -25.46
CA THR A 79 -23.70 -10.88 -26.77
C THR A 79 -24.94 -10.00 -26.89
N LYS A 80 -26.11 -10.50 -26.45
CA LYS A 80 -27.36 -9.74 -26.49
C LYS A 80 -27.32 -8.51 -25.59
N ILE A 81 -26.90 -8.69 -24.33
CA ILE A 81 -26.80 -7.58 -23.36
C ILE A 81 -25.75 -6.56 -23.80
N GLN A 82 -24.59 -7.03 -24.26
CA GLN A 82 -23.52 -6.17 -24.77
C GLN A 82 -24.01 -5.34 -25.96
N SER A 83 -24.69 -5.94 -26.93
CA SER A 83 -25.22 -5.21 -28.10
C SER A 83 -26.23 -4.13 -27.70
N VAL A 84 -27.12 -4.42 -26.74
CA VAL A 84 -28.06 -3.42 -26.21
C VAL A 84 -27.32 -2.27 -25.52
N LEU A 85 -26.34 -2.59 -24.67
CA LEU A 85 -25.54 -1.57 -23.97
C LEU A 85 -24.70 -0.72 -24.94
N ASP A 86 -24.09 -1.32 -25.96
CA ASP A 86 -23.32 -0.61 -26.98
C ASP A 86 -24.23 0.32 -27.81
N ASN A 87 -25.44 -0.11 -28.15
CA ASN A 87 -26.43 0.74 -28.80
C ASN A 87 -26.83 1.93 -27.91
N LEU A 88 -27.00 1.72 -26.60
CA LEU A 88 -27.30 2.81 -25.65
C LEU A 88 -26.14 3.81 -25.50
N VAL A 89 -24.88 3.40 -25.73
CA VAL A 89 -23.72 4.31 -25.76
C VAL A 89 -23.76 5.22 -27.00
N VAL A 90 -24.08 4.66 -28.17
CA VAL A 90 -24.01 5.38 -29.45
C VAL A 90 -25.30 6.15 -29.78
N ALA A 91 -26.45 5.55 -29.52
CA ALA A 91 -27.77 6.05 -29.90
C ALA A 91 -28.80 5.79 -28.76
N PRO A 92 -28.75 6.55 -27.66
CA PRO A 92 -29.65 6.35 -26.51
C PRO A 92 -31.13 6.63 -26.82
N GLY A 93 -31.44 7.31 -27.93
CA GLY A 93 -32.80 7.71 -28.28
C GLY A 93 -33.42 8.60 -27.20
N ASP A 94 -34.62 8.25 -26.74
CA ASP A 94 -35.34 8.99 -25.69
C ASP A 94 -34.91 8.61 -24.26
N PHE A 95 -33.96 7.67 -24.11
CA PHE A 95 -33.48 7.26 -22.80
C PHE A 95 -32.51 8.31 -22.21
N ASN A 96 -33.07 9.22 -21.41
CA ASN A 96 -32.34 10.36 -20.86
C ASN A 96 -31.99 10.24 -19.35
N THR A 97 -32.41 9.16 -18.68
CA THR A 97 -32.25 9.01 -17.22
C THR A 97 -30.77 8.87 -16.81
N CYS A 98 -29.93 8.28 -17.67
CA CYS A 98 -28.49 8.31 -17.51
C CYS A 98 -27.79 8.20 -18.86
N GLN A 99 -26.57 8.72 -18.95
CA GLN A 99 -25.75 8.63 -20.17
C GLN A 99 -24.61 7.65 -19.94
N LEU A 100 -24.46 6.69 -20.84
CA LEU A 100 -23.37 5.71 -20.83
C LEU A 100 -22.16 6.30 -21.58
N ASP A 101 -20.98 6.03 -21.04
CA ASP A 101 -19.69 6.39 -21.64
C ASP A 101 -19.09 5.20 -22.37
N GLU A 102 -18.94 4.08 -21.66
CA GLU A 102 -18.26 2.90 -22.17
C GLU A 102 -18.78 1.63 -21.47
N VAL A 103 -18.68 0.50 -22.16
CA VAL A 103 -19.09 -0.81 -21.68
C VAL A 103 -17.93 -1.80 -21.87
N ARG A 104 -17.59 -2.57 -20.84
CA ARG A 104 -16.45 -3.48 -20.84
C ARG A 104 -16.80 -4.83 -20.22
N GLN A 105 -16.60 -5.91 -20.97
CA GLN A 105 -16.64 -7.26 -20.39
C GLN A 105 -15.45 -7.45 -19.45
N VAL A 106 -15.69 -7.99 -18.25
CA VAL A 106 -14.66 -8.23 -17.24
C VAL A 106 -14.80 -9.62 -16.61
N GLY A 107 -14.01 -9.89 -15.57
CA GLY A 107 -14.17 -11.08 -14.74
C GLY A 107 -13.82 -12.38 -15.46
N SER A 108 -14.35 -13.49 -14.95
CA SER A 108 -13.98 -14.84 -15.39
C SER A 108 -14.38 -15.15 -16.83
N PHE A 109 -15.49 -14.59 -17.31
CA PHE A 109 -15.92 -14.77 -18.70
C PHE A 109 -14.88 -14.16 -19.66
N LYS A 110 -14.56 -12.86 -19.51
CA LYS A 110 -13.56 -12.18 -20.35
C LYS A 110 -12.17 -12.82 -20.26
N LYS A 111 -11.77 -13.26 -19.07
CA LYS A 111 -10.46 -13.91 -18.84
C LYS A 111 -10.40 -15.36 -19.34
N GLY A 112 -11.55 -15.96 -19.65
CA GLY A 112 -11.64 -17.39 -20.00
C GLY A 112 -11.28 -18.30 -18.84
N THR A 113 -11.65 -17.94 -17.60
CA THR A 113 -11.35 -18.69 -16.36
C THR A 113 -12.62 -19.11 -15.60
N MET A 114 -13.75 -19.16 -16.31
CA MET A 114 -15.01 -19.70 -15.78
C MET A 114 -14.88 -21.17 -15.37
N VAL A 115 -15.73 -21.57 -14.43
CA VAL A 115 -15.84 -22.94 -13.89
C VAL A 115 -17.28 -23.43 -14.10
N THR A 116 -17.45 -24.71 -14.45
CA THR A 116 -18.77 -25.33 -14.61
C THR A 116 -19.63 -25.22 -13.34
N GLY A 117 -20.95 -25.17 -13.51
CA GLY A 117 -21.92 -24.94 -12.43
C GLY A 117 -22.01 -23.50 -11.94
N HIS A 118 -21.18 -22.59 -12.47
CA HIS A 118 -21.22 -21.16 -12.17
C HIS A 118 -21.16 -20.33 -13.46
N ASN A 119 -22.23 -20.46 -14.26
CA ASN A 119 -22.32 -19.86 -15.58
C ASN A 119 -22.67 -18.35 -15.55
N VAL A 120 -21.73 -17.56 -15.03
CA VAL A 120 -21.88 -16.13 -14.75
C VAL A 120 -20.80 -15.32 -15.48
N ALA A 121 -21.21 -14.22 -16.12
CA ALA A 121 -20.32 -13.24 -16.74
C ALA A 121 -20.54 -11.84 -16.15
N ASP A 122 -19.53 -10.98 -16.23
CA ASP A 122 -19.58 -9.61 -15.71
C ASP A 122 -19.34 -8.61 -16.85
N ILE A 123 -20.17 -7.56 -16.91
CA ILE A 123 -20.02 -6.41 -17.81
C ILE A 123 -20.02 -5.16 -16.95
N VAL A 124 -18.97 -4.34 -17.03
CA VAL A 124 -18.90 -3.04 -16.37
C VAL A 124 -19.44 -1.98 -17.32
N VAL A 125 -20.35 -1.15 -16.83
CA VAL A 125 -20.91 0.02 -17.54
C VAL A 125 -20.42 1.28 -16.84
N ILE A 126 -19.73 2.15 -17.58
CA ILE A 126 -19.26 3.44 -17.11
C ILE A 126 -20.29 4.50 -17.49
N LEU A 127 -20.84 5.19 -16.50
CA LEU A 127 -21.75 6.31 -16.72
C LEU A 127 -20.99 7.64 -16.85
N LYS A 128 -21.41 8.50 -17.78
CA LYS A 128 -20.99 9.91 -17.85
C LYS A 128 -21.61 10.72 -16.70
N THR A 129 -22.82 10.35 -16.31
CA THR A 129 -23.58 10.95 -15.19
C THR A 129 -23.21 10.31 -13.85
N LEU A 130 -23.67 10.91 -12.76
CA LEU A 130 -23.55 10.31 -11.43
C LEU A 130 -24.43 9.05 -11.34
N PRO A 131 -23.96 7.96 -10.71
CA PRO A 131 -24.66 6.69 -10.62
C PRO A 131 -25.71 6.73 -9.49
N THR A 132 -26.85 7.38 -9.73
CA THR A 132 -27.96 7.35 -8.76
C THR A 132 -28.65 5.99 -8.74
N LYS A 133 -29.35 5.68 -7.64
CA LYS A 133 -30.12 4.42 -7.52
C LYS A 133 -31.23 4.36 -8.58
N GLU A 134 -31.89 5.49 -8.85
CA GLU A 134 -32.96 5.62 -9.85
C GLU A 134 -32.42 5.41 -11.26
N ALA A 135 -31.24 5.96 -11.57
CA ALA A 135 -30.58 5.75 -12.85
C ALA A 135 -30.24 4.27 -13.08
N CYS A 136 -29.78 3.58 -12.03
CA CYS A 136 -29.50 2.15 -12.10
C CYS A 136 -30.76 1.32 -12.33
N GLU A 137 -31.86 1.63 -11.64
CA GLU A 137 -33.15 0.96 -11.82
C GLU A 137 -33.72 1.20 -13.23
N ALA A 138 -33.67 2.44 -13.72
CA ALA A 138 -34.14 2.79 -15.05
C ALA A 138 -33.34 2.08 -16.15
N LEU A 139 -32.01 2.06 -16.03
CA LEU A 139 -31.13 1.34 -16.94
C LEU A 139 -31.42 -0.16 -16.92
N SER A 140 -31.63 -0.75 -15.74
CA SER A 140 -31.97 -2.16 -15.58
C SER A 140 -33.25 -2.55 -16.33
N LYS A 141 -34.31 -1.75 -16.18
CA LYS A 141 -35.59 -1.94 -16.90
C LYS A 141 -35.41 -1.79 -18.41
N LYS A 142 -34.69 -0.75 -18.84
CA LYS A 142 -34.43 -0.47 -20.25
C LYS A 142 -33.67 -1.61 -20.93
N VAL A 143 -32.58 -2.08 -20.33
CA VAL A 143 -31.80 -3.20 -20.86
C VAL A 143 -32.64 -4.48 -20.89
N GLN A 144 -33.42 -4.77 -19.84
CA GLN A 144 -34.29 -5.96 -19.84
C GLN A 144 -35.31 -5.92 -20.99
N GLU A 145 -35.95 -4.78 -21.20
CA GLU A 145 -36.94 -4.60 -22.27
C GLU A 145 -36.32 -4.73 -23.66
N ASP A 146 -35.18 -4.06 -23.90
CA ASP A 146 -34.50 -4.09 -25.19
C ASP A 146 -33.96 -5.49 -25.51
N VAL A 147 -33.41 -6.21 -24.52
CA VAL A 147 -33.01 -7.61 -24.72
C VAL A 147 -34.22 -8.48 -25.03
N LYS A 148 -35.36 -8.33 -24.33
CA LYS A 148 -36.60 -9.03 -24.67
C LYS A 148 -37.06 -8.73 -26.10
N ASN A 149 -36.91 -7.48 -26.56
CA ASN A 149 -37.24 -7.09 -27.93
C ASN A 149 -36.36 -7.81 -28.96
N THR A 150 -35.06 -7.96 -28.70
CA THR A 150 -34.16 -8.73 -29.59
C THR A 150 -34.53 -10.22 -29.70
N MET A 151 -35.23 -10.76 -28.70
CA MET A 151 -35.61 -12.18 -28.64
C MET A 151 -37.00 -12.47 -29.23
N LYS A 152 -37.74 -11.44 -29.70
CA LYS A 152 -39.13 -11.62 -30.18
C LYS A 152 -39.28 -12.55 -31.38
N THR A 153 -38.25 -12.65 -32.22
CA THR A 153 -38.23 -13.51 -33.41
C THR A 153 -37.67 -14.90 -33.13
N GLU A 154 -37.18 -15.15 -31.92
CA GLU A 154 -36.60 -16.43 -31.51
C GLU A 154 -37.66 -17.34 -30.87
N VAL A 155 -37.47 -18.65 -30.97
CA VAL A 155 -38.28 -19.62 -30.23
C VAL A 155 -37.83 -19.62 -28.77
N VAL A 156 -38.45 -18.77 -27.95
CA VAL A 156 -38.14 -18.62 -26.51
C VAL A 156 -38.83 -19.72 -25.71
N THR A 157 -38.06 -20.60 -25.07
CA THR A 157 -38.62 -21.62 -24.16
C THR A 157 -38.86 -21.04 -22.76
N LYS A 158 -39.56 -21.78 -21.89
CA LYS A 158 -39.68 -21.39 -20.47
C LYS A 158 -38.32 -21.22 -19.78
N ALA A 159 -37.26 -21.89 -20.26
CA ALA A 159 -35.91 -21.78 -19.70
C ALA A 159 -35.20 -20.47 -20.09
N ASP A 160 -35.67 -19.81 -21.15
CA ASP A 160 -35.06 -18.59 -21.71
C ASP A 160 -35.70 -17.31 -21.16
N VAL A 161 -36.72 -17.44 -20.31
CA VAL A 161 -37.40 -16.32 -19.66
C VAL A 161 -36.40 -15.53 -18.81
N LEU A 162 -36.24 -14.26 -19.13
CA LEU A 162 -35.31 -13.37 -18.44
C LEU A 162 -35.87 -12.88 -17.11
N LYS A 163 -35.09 -13.07 -16.05
CA LYS A 163 -35.26 -12.42 -14.74
C LYS A 163 -34.21 -11.32 -14.60
N THR A 164 -34.60 -10.21 -14.00
CA THR A 164 -33.70 -9.12 -13.63
C THR A 164 -33.73 -8.90 -12.12
N GLU A 165 -32.56 -8.67 -11.53
CA GLU A 165 -32.41 -8.43 -10.08
C GLU A 165 -31.51 -7.23 -9.85
N LEU A 166 -31.98 -6.24 -9.08
CA LEU A 166 -31.26 -5.00 -8.78
C LEU A 166 -30.55 -5.12 -7.43
N HIS A 167 -29.35 -4.54 -7.32
CA HIS A 167 -28.57 -4.53 -6.09
C HIS A 167 -27.54 -3.39 -6.07
N ASP A 168 -26.85 -3.17 -4.96
CA ASP A 168 -25.92 -2.03 -4.76
C ASP A 168 -24.70 -1.99 -5.70
N LYS A 169 -24.48 -3.06 -6.49
CA LYS A 169 -23.41 -3.15 -7.50
C LYS A 169 -23.88 -2.83 -8.93
N GLY A 170 -25.18 -2.67 -9.14
CA GLY A 170 -25.78 -2.65 -10.48
C GLY A 170 -26.96 -3.60 -10.57
N PHE A 171 -27.03 -4.42 -11.62
CA PHE A 171 -28.12 -5.39 -11.78
C PHE A 171 -27.69 -6.66 -12.51
N ASP A 172 -28.37 -7.76 -12.24
CA ASP A 172 -28.15 -9.05 -12.87
C ASP A 172 -29.30 -9.35 -13.85
N ILE A 173 -28.97 -9.77 -15.06
CA ILE A 173 -29.93 -10.34 -16.03
C ILE A 173 -29.61 -11.83 -16.17
N SER A 174 -30.59 -12.68 -15.88
CA SER A 174 -30.42 -14.12 -15.86
C SER A 174 -31.56 -14.86 -16.54
N ASN A 175 -31.26 -16.05 -17.03
CA ASN A 175 -32.24 -17.08 -17.36
C ASN A 175 -31.87 -18.37 -16.62
N ARG A 176 -32.52 -19.50 -16.93
CA ARG A 176 -32.24 -20.77 -16.25
C ARG A 176 -30.80 -21.27 -16.46
N ASN A 177 -30.16 -20.87 -17.55
CA ASN A 177 -28.91 -21.44 -18.03
C ASN A 177 -27.69 -20.53 -17.80
N ALA A 178 -27.87 -19.21 -17.67
CA ALA A 178 -26.79 -18.25 -17.56
C ALA A 178 -27.22 -16.96 -16.84
N CYS A 179 -26.23 -16.25 -16.29
CA CYS A 179 -26.42 -14.95 -15.64
C CYS A 179 -25.35 -13.95 -16.08
N VAL A 180 -25.74 -12.72 -16.40
CA VAL A 180 -24.82 -11.62 -16.69
C VAL A 180 -25.04 -10.53 -15.67
N LYS A 181 -23.96 -10.20 -14.95
CA LYS A 181 -23.94 -9.11 -13.97
C LYS A 181 -23.51 -7.83 -14.66
N VAL A 182 -24.38 -6.83 -14.64
CA VAL A 182 -24.09 -5.50 -15.15
C VAL A 182 -23.66 -4.63 -13.97
N LEU A 183 -22.35 -4.42 -13.87
CA LEU A 183 -21.67 -3.70 -12.81
C LEU A 183 -21.61 -2.21 -13.16
N ILE A 184 -22.26 -1.35 -12.38
CA ILE A 184 -22.31 0.08 -12.68
C ILE A 184 -21.11 0.80 -12.07
N THR A 185 -20.50 1.71 -12.83
CA THR A 185 -19.53 2.68 -12.32
C THR A 185 -19.69 4.03 -13.03
N THR A 186 -18.86 5.00 -12.70
CA THR A 186 -18.85 6.32 -13.33
C THR A 186 -17.43 6.78 -13.60
N LEU A 187 -17.27 7.88 -14.33
CA LEU A 187 -15.97 8.48 -14.60
C LEU A 187 -15.19 8.79 -13.31
N PRO A 188 -13.85 8.61 -13.27
CA PRO A 188 -13.05 8.84 -12.05
C PRO A 188 -13.26 10.21 -11.40
N GLN A 189 -13.49 11.25 -12.21
CA GLN A 189 -13.78 12.62 -11.76
C GLN A 189 -15.11 12.77 -11.03
N ASN A 190 -16.08 11.88 -11.29
CA ASN A 190 -17.39 11.87 -10.66
C ASN A 190 -17.37 11.14 -9.32
N ILE A 191 -16.42 10.23 -9.09
CA ILE A 191 -16.36 9.44 -7.85
C ILE A 191 -16.20 10.34 -6.61
N ARG A 192 -15.48 11.46 -6.75
CA ARG A 192 -15.28 12.45 -5.66
C ARG A 192 -16.53 13.28 -5.36
N LYS A 193 -17.56 13.19 -6.20
CA LYS A 193 -18.83 13.94 -6.09
C LYS A 193 -19.98 13.05 -5.62
N LEU A 194 -19.71 11.79 -5.26
CA LEU A 194 -20.74 10.86 -4.80
C LEU A 194 -21.22 11.25 -3.40
N GLU A 195 -22.52 11.06 -3.19
CA GLU A 195 -23.25 11.31 -1.95
C GLU A 195 -23.87 9.99 -1.51
N ALA A 196 -23.73 9.64 -0.22
CA ALA A 196 -24.02 8.29 0.28
C ALA A 196 -25.50 7.88 0.13
N ASP A 197 -26.43 8.83 0.29
CA ASP A 197 -27.86 8.54 0.28
C ASP A 197 -28.43 8.41 -1.14
N THR A 198 -27.89 9.21 -2.07
CA THR A 198 -28.36 9.34 -3.45
C THR A 198 -27.69 8.36 -4.42
N HIS A 199 -26.38 8.11 -4.23
CA HIS A 199 -25.55 7.43 -5.22
C HIS A 199 -25.13 6.02 -4.79
N LEU A 200 -24.71 5.21 -5.78
CA LEU A 200 -24.06 3.93 -5.51
C LEU A 200 -22.73 4.13 -4.77
N ASN A 201 -22.38 3.17 -3.92
CA ASN A 201 -21.24 3.28 -3.01
C ASN A 201 -19.90 3.46 -3.74
N ALA A 202 -19.13 4.48 -3.35
CA ALA A 202 -17.86 4.83 -3.99
C ALA A 202 -16.83 3.67 -4.02
N LYS A 203 -16.76 2.85 -2.96
CA LYS A 203 -15.84 1.70 -2.89
C LYS A 203 -16.23 0.62 -3.91
N ILE A 204 -17.53 0.42 -4.13
CA ILE A 204 -18.05 -0.49 -5.15
C ILE A 204 -17.69 0.04 -6.54
N MET A 205 -17.92 1.32 -6.82
CA MET A 205 -17.58 1.94 -8.11
C MET A 205 -16.09 1.81 -8.45
N GLN A 206 -15.22 2.02 -7.46
CA GLN A 206 -13.77 1.82 -7.59
C GLN A 206 -13.42 0.35 -7.87
N SER A 207 -14.10 -0.60 -7.23
CA SER A 207 -13.87 -2.03 -7.47
C SER A 207 -14.23 -2.45 -8.90
N HIS A 208 -15.25 -1.83 -9.51
CA HIS A 208 -15.62 -2.08 -10.91
C HIS A 208 -14.61 -1.48 -11.89
N LEU A 209 -14.06 -0.28 -11.60
CA LEU A 209 -12.94 0.28 -12.36
C LEU A 209 -11.68 -0.59 -12.24
N ALA A 210 -11.41 -1.15 -11.06
CA ALA A 210 -10.33 -2.11 -10.86
C ALA A 210 -10.54 -3.38 -11.69
N ALA A 211 -11.77 -3.90 -11.75
CA ALA A 211 -12.09 -5.07 -12.59
C ALA A 211 -11.78 -4.83 -14.08
N ILE A 212 -12.00 -3.62 -14.61
CA ILE A 212 -11.58 -3.24 -15.97
C ILE A 212 -10.06 -3.32 -16.11
N ARG A 213 -9.31 -2.70 -15.18
CA ARG A 213 -7.83 -2.75 -15.18
C ARG A 213 -7.31 -4.18 -15.10
N HIS A 214 -7.87 -5.00 -14.22
CA HIS A 214 -7.50 -6.40 -14.05
C HIS A 214 -7.73 -7.21 -15.33
N SER A 215 -8.88 -7.01 -16.00
CA SER A 215 -9.16 -7.71 -17.26
C SER A 215 -8.25 -7.27 -18.39
N ARG A 216 -7.93 -5.98 -18.49
CA ARG A 216 -6.97 -5.47 -19.47
C ARG A 216 -5.57 -6.04 -19.23
N TRP A 217 -5.08 -5.96 -17.99
CA TRP A 217 -3.80 -6.55 -17.61
C TRP A 217 -3.74 -8.04 -17.94
N PHE A 218 -4.84 -8.77 -17.66
CA PHE A 218 -4.91 -10.20 -17.91
C PHE A 218 -4.82 -10.54 -19.40
N GLU A 219 -5.50 -9.77 -20.25
CA GLU A 219 -5.45 -9.92 -21.71
C GLU A 219 -4.03 -9.69 -22.25
N GLU A 220 -3.35 -8.66 -21.74
CA GLU A 220 -1.99 -8.29 -22.15
C GLU A 220 -0.92 -9.27 -21.61
N ASN A 221 -1.07 -9.79 -20.39
CA ASN A 221 0.02 -10.50 -19.66
C ASN A 221 -0.26 -11.98 -19.36
N ALA A 222 -1.52 -12.42 -19.31
CA ALA A 222 -1.92 -13.73 -18.80
C ALA A 222 -2.72 -14.59 -19.80
N HIS A 223 -2.51 -14.37 -21.11
CA HIS A 223 -3.26 -15.06 -22.16
C HIS A 223 -2.90 -16.56 -22.33
N HIS A 224 -1.74 -17.00 -21.82
CA HIS A 224 -1.26 -18.38 -21.94
C HIS A 224 -2.25 -19.40 -21.33
N SER A 225 -2.51 -20.50 -22.05
CA SER A 225 -3.52 -21.50 -21.67
C SER A 225 -3.28 -22.11 -20.29
N SER A 226 -2.04 -22.45 -19.95
CA SER A 226 -1.66 -22.98 -18.62
C SER A 226 -2.04 -22.06 -17.47
N ILE A 227 -2.02 -20.73 -17.65
CA ILE A 227 -2.42 -19.78 -16.61
C ILE A 227 -3.91 -19.91 -16.32
N LYS A 228 -4.74 -19.96 -17.38
CA LYS A 228 -6.19 -20.15 -17.25
C LYS A 228 -6.53 -21.49 -16.60
N VAL A 229 -5.81 -22.55 -16.96
CA VAL A 229 -5.92 -23.88 -16.33
C VAL A 229 -5.60 -23.80 -14.84
N LEU A 230 -4.46 -23.21 -14.48
CA LEU A 230 -4.04 -23.08 -13.09
C LEU A 230 -5.03 -22.26 -12.26
N ILE A 231 -5.58 -21.17 -12.81
CA ILE A 231 -6.59 -20.36 -12.11
C ILE A 231 -7.85 -21.16 -11.78
N ARG A 232 -8.35 -21.99 -12.71
CA ARG A 232 -9.52 -22.85 -12.43
C ARG A 232 -9.22 -23.86 -11.32
N LEU A 233 -8.05 -24.50 -11.38
CA LEU A 233 -7.60 -25.44 -10.35
C LEU A 233 -7.46 -24.78 -8.98
N LEU A 234 -6.92 -23.56 -8.92
CA LEU A 234 -6.79 -22.80 -7.67
C LEU A 234 -8.14 -22.33 -7.14
N ARG A 235 -9.09 -21.94 -8.00
CA ARG A 235 -10.46 -21.62 -7.57
C ARG A 235 -11.18 -22.81 -6.96
N ASP A 236 -11.04 -23.98 -7.57
CA ASP A 236 -11.55 -25.24 -7.01
C ASP A 236 -10.86 -25.60 -5.68
N LEU A 237 -9.54 -25.42 -5.60
CA LEU A 237 -8.79 -25.60 -4.35
C LEU A 237 -9.32 -24.68 -3.24
N CYS A 238 -9.53 -23.39 -3.52
CA CYS A 238 -10.05 -22.43 -2.54
C CYS A 238 -11.47 -22.78 -2.08
N LYS A 239 -12.31 -23.34 -2.95
CA LYS A 239 -13.64 -23.83 -2.54
C LYS A 239 -13.55 -25.00 -1.56
N ARG A 240 -12.59 -25.91 -1.76
CA ARG A 240 -12.46 -27.16 -1.00
C ARG A 240 -11.67 -27.01 0.29
N PHE A 241 -10.69 -26.11 0.33
CA PHE A 241 -9.83 -25.88 1.48
C PHE A 241 -10.06 -24.47 2.03
N GLU A 242 -10.72 -24.41 3.19
CA GLU A 242 -11.12 -23.17 3.88
C GLU A 242 -9.97 -22.17 4.06
N ALA A 243 -8.77 -22.66 4.35
CA ALA A 243 -7.58 -21.83 4.54
C ALA A 243 -7.18 -20.97 3.31
N PHE A 244 -7.63 -21.33 2.11
CA PHE A 244 -7.37 -20.56 0.89
C PHE A 244 -8.58 -19.72 0.44
N GLN A 245 -9.75 -19.85 1.07
CA GLN A 245 -10.94 -19.03 0.73
C GLN A 245 -10.70 -17.51 0.77
N PRO A 246 -9.86 -16.97 1.69
CA PRO A 246 -9.55 -15.54 1.71
C PRO A 246 -8.82 -15.04 0.46
N LEU A 247 -8.19 -15.91 -0.34
CA LEU A 247 -7.49 -15.52 -1.55
C LEU A 247 -8.51 -15.05 -2.60
N SER A 248 -8.56 -13.73 -2.80
CA SER A 248 -9.47 -13.11 -3.75
C SER A 248 -9.21 -13.61 -5.19
N PRO A 249 -10.21 -13.56 -6.09
CA PRO A 249 -10.01 -13.95 -7.49
C PRO A 249 -8.82 -13.25 -8.16
N TRP A 250 -8.54 -12.00 -7.80
CA TRP A 250 -7.40 -11.25 -8.32
C TRP A 250 -6.06 -11.76 -7.78
N ILE A 251 -5.99 -12.12 -6.50
CA ILE A 251 -4.81 -12.78 -5.94
C ILE A 251 -4.53 -14.10 -6.67
N LEU A 252 -5.57 -14.88 -6.98
CA LEU A 252 -5.42 -16.14 -7.72
C LEU A 252 -4.92 -15.92 -9.16
N ASP A 253 -5.43 -14.90 -9.85
CA ASP A 253 -4.97 -14.55 -11.20
C ASP A 253 -3.46 -14.20 -11.19
N LEU A 254 -3.04 -13.35 -10.25
CA LEU A 254 -1.65 -12.93 -10.10
C LEU A 254 -0.74 -14.07 -9.63
N LEU A 255 -1.20 -14.90 -8.69
CA LEU A 255 -0.45 -16.04 -8.18
C LEU A 255 -0.22 -17.09 -9.27
N ALA A 256 -1.23 -17.38 -10.09
CA ALA A 256 -1.09 -18.31 -11.21
C ALA A 256 -0.13 -17.76 -12.29
N HIS A 257 -0.29 -16.49 -12.65
CA HIS A 257 0.64 -15.82 -13.58
C HIS A 257 2.07 -15.82 -13.02
N PHE A 258 2.26 -15.45 -11.75
CA PHE A 258 3.57 -15.41 -11.10
C PHE A 258 4.22 -16.80 -11.07
N ALA A 259 3.46 -17.84 -10.68
CA ALA A 259 3.97 -19.20 -10.63
C ALA A 259 4.43 -19.70 -12.00
N ILE A 260 3.76 -19.32 -13.09
CA ILE A 260 4.07 -19.79 -14.45
C ILE A 260 5.14 -18.92 -15.13
N MET A 261 5.02 -17.60 -15.07
CA MET A 261 5.79 -16.67 -15.92
C MET A 261 6.99 -16.06 -15.21
N ASN A 262 6.98 -15.92 -13.88
CA ASN A 262 8.10 -15.33 -13.15
C ASN A 262 9.19 -16.38 -12.93
N ASN A 263 9.99 -16.69 -13.94
CA ASN A 263 11.08 -17.65 -13.84
C ASN A 263 12.27 -17.22 -14.74
N PRO A 264 13.49 -17.74 -14.53
CA PRO A 264 14.67 -17.30 -15.26
C PRO A 264 14.62 -17.52 -16.77
N SER A 265 13.92 -18.57 -17.25
CA SER A 265 13.82 -18.86 -18.69
C SER A 265 12.81 -17.95 -19.41
N ARG A 266 11.93 -17.28 -18.65
CA ARG A 266 10.81 -16.47 -19.17
C ARG A 266 9.86 -17.24 -20.09
N GLN A 267 9.94 -18.57 -20.08
CA GLN A 267 9.01 -19.45 -20.75
C GLN A 267 7.94 -19.91 -19.77
N ALA A 268 6.74 -20.19 -20.26
CA ALA A 268 5.68 -20.69 -19.40
C ALA A 268 6.07 -22.05 -18.79
N LEU A 269 6.08 -22.14 -17.47
CA LEU A 269 6.33 -23.42 -16.80
C LEU A 269 5.22 -24.44 -17.13
N PRO A 270 5.59 -25.73 -17.27
CA PRO A 270 4.64 -26.84 -17.29
C PRO A 270 3.67 -26.80 -16.10
N ILE A 271 2.41 -27.22 -16.33
CA ILE A 271 1.33 -27.07 -15.35
C ILE A 271 1.59 -27.80 -14.03
N ASN A 272 2.24 -28.97 -14.08
CA ASN A 272 2.65 -29.72 -12.89
C ASN A 272 3.68 -28.98 -12.05
N LEU A 273 4.69 -28.37 -12.69
CA LEU A 273 5.70 -27.58 -12.00
C LEU A 273 5.09 -26.31 -11.42
N ALA A 274 4.26 -25.60 -12.18
CA ALA A 274 3.59 -24.39 -11.71
C ALA A 274 2.62 -24.67 -10.55
N PHE A 275 1.85 -25.75 -10.63
CA PHE A 275 0.94 -26.17 -9.55
C PHE A 275 1.71 -26.48 -8.26
N ARG A 276 2.80 -27.25 -8.35
CA ARG A 276 3.70 -27.52 -7.22
C ARG A 276 4.32 -26.23 -6.67
N ARG A 277 4.75 -25.34 -7.56
CA ARG A 277 5.38 -24.07 -7.20
C ARG A 277 4.45 -23.14 -6.44
N VAL A 278 3.14 -23.15 -6.71
CA VAL A 278 2.16 -22.39 -5.90
C VAL A 278 2.25 -22.79 -4.42
N PHE A 279 2.26 -24.09 -4.12
CA PHE A 279 2.41 -24.56 -2.75
C PHE A 279 3.78 -24.22 -2.17
N GLN A 280 4.86 -24.33 -2.95
CA GLN A 280 6.21 -23.95 -2.51
C GLN A 280 6.30 -22.46 -2.15
N LEU A 281 5.75 -21.58 -2.98
CA LEU A 281 5.73 -20.14 -2.75
C LEU A 281 4.93 -19.78 -1.49
N LEU A 282 3.71 -20.29 -1.37
CA LEU A 282 2.88 -20.05 -0.20
C LEU A 282 3.51 -20.63 1.07
N ALA A 283 4.05 -21.84 1.00
CA ALA A 283 4.71 -22.51 2.13
C ALA A 283 6.01 -21.81 2.58
N ALA A 284 6.73 -21.19 1.65
CA ALA A 284 7.91 -20.36 1.92
C ALA A 284 7.55 -18.97 2.49
N GLY A 285 6.26 -18.64 2.58
CA GLY A 285 5.78 -17.39 3.16
C GLY A 285 5.63 -16.26 2.16
N LEU A 286 5.32 -16.53 0.88
CA LEU A 286 5.04 -15.48 -0.12
C LEU A 286 4.04 -14.45 0.39
N PHE A 287 3.04 -14.86 1.16
CA PHE A 287 1.99 -14.00 1.70
C PHE A 287 2.05 -13.79 3.22
N LEU A 288 3.21 -14.03 3.84
CA LEU A 288 3.42 -13.76 5.27
C LEU A 288 3.89 -12.32 5.54
N PRO A 289 3.75 -11.83 6.78
CA PRO A 289 4.31 -10.54 7.20
C PRO A 289 5.82 -10.48 6.96
N GLY A 290 6.31 -9.33 6.47
CA GLY A 290 7.70 -9.19 6.06
C GLY A 290 7.97 -9.52 4.59
N SER A 291 7.09 -10.27 3.93
CA SER A 291 7.27 -10.65 2.53
C SER A 291 7.09 -9.47 1.57
N ALA A 292 7.89 -9.43 0.50
CA ALA A 292 7.64 -8.57 -0.65
C ALA A 292 6.33 -8.93 -1.38
N GLY A 293 5.87 -10.18 -1.27
CA GLY A 293 4.64 -10.66 -1.89
C GLY A 293 4.61 -10.49 -3.41
N ILE A 294 3.41 -10.35 -3.94
CA ILE A 294 3.17 -9.95 -5.33
C ILE A 294 2.62 -8.53 -5.31
N SER A 295 3.28 -7.63 -6.03
CA SER A 295 2.79 -6.26 -6.23
C SER A 295 1.62 -6.26 -7.21
N ASP A 296 0.58 -5.48 -6.92
CA ASP A 296 -0.54 -5.28 -7.81
C ASP A 296 -0.13 -4.43 -9.02
N PRO A 297 -0.10 -4.97 -10.24
CA PRO A 297 0.30 -4.21 -11.43
C PRO A 297 -0.78 -3.23 -11.90
N CYS A 298 -1.99 -3.27 -11.33
CA CYS A 298 -3.13 -2.43 -11.72
C CYS A 298 -3.35 -1.25 -10.77
N GLU A 299 -2.53 -1.11 -9.74
CA GLU A 299 -2.61 -0.01 -8.77
C GLU A 299 -1.32 0.82 -8.75
N ASN A 300 -1.45 2.10 -8.44
CA ASN A 300 -0.28 2.97 -8.31
C ASN A 300 0.45 2.67 -6.99
N GLY A 301 1.80 2.64 -7.05
CA GLY A 301 2.65 2.32 -5.90
C GLY A 301 3.03 0.84 -5.81
N HIS A 302 3.62 0.43 -4.69
CA HIS A 302 4.03 -0.96 -4.45
C HIS A 302 3.01 -1.68 -3.56
N ASN A 303 1.77 -1.78 -4.02
CA ASN A 303 0.67 -2.41 -3.28
C ASN A 303 0.81 -3.93 -3.28
N ARG A 304 1.08 -4.54 -2.13
CA ARG A 304 1.25 -6.00 -2.02
C ARG A 304 -0.11 -6.65 -1.82
N VAL A 305 -0.55 -7.48 -2.77
CA VAL A 305 -1.94 -7.98 -2.78
C VAL A 305 -2.37 -8.76 -1.54
N HIS A 306 -1.42 -9.43 -0.87
CA HIS A 306 -1.70 -10.22 0.34
C HIS A 306 -1.96 -9.36 1.59
N THR A 307 -1.69 -8.06 1.57
CA THR A 307 -2.01 -7.20 2.72
C THR A 307 -3.50 -6.95 2.88
N SER A 308 -4.31 -7.41 1.93
CA SER A 308 -5.77 -7.49 2.07
C SER A 308 -6.23 -8.63 2.99
N LEU A 309 -5.35 -9.58 3.32
CA LEU A 309 -5.62 -10.71 4.21
C LEU A 309 -5.27 -10.35 5.66
N SER A 310 -6.06 -10.81 6.64
CA SER A 310 -5.67 -10.70 8.05
C SER A 310 -4.43 -11.56 8.35
N LEU A 311 -3.71 -11.26 9.43
CA LEU A 311 -2.53 -12.03 9.83
C LEU A 311 -2.86 -13.52 10.09
N GLU A 312 -4.02 -13.78 10.68
CA GLU A 312 -4.56 -15.12 10.86
C GLU A 312 -4.81 -15.83 9.51
N GLN A 313 -5.39 -15.14 8.53
CA GLN A 313 -5.60 -15.68 7.18
C GLN A 313 -4.28 -15.94 6.45
N GLN A 314 -3.29 -15.08 6.63
CA GLN A 314 -1.94 -15.26 6.07
C GLN A 314 -1.27 -16.51 6.65
N ASP A 315 -1.36 -16.71 7.97
CA ASP A 315 -0.83 -17.88 8.66
C ASP A 315 -1.56 -19.16 8.22
N ALA A 316 -2.90 -19.17 8.26
CA ALA A 316 -3.74 -20.30 7.84
C ALA A 316 -3.42 -20.75 6.40
N CYS A 317 -3.25 -19.79 5.48
CA CYS A 317 -2.86 -20.04 4.10
C CYS A 317 -1.46 -20.67 4.02
N CYS A 318 -0.47 -20.12 4.73
CA CYS A 318 0.89 -20.61 4.76
C CYS A 318 0.99 -22.04 5.33
N MET A 319 0.44 -22.28 6.53
CA MET A 319 0.49 -23.59 7.20
C MET A 319 -0.21 -24.68 6.39
N SER A 320 -1.32 -24.34 5.72
CA SER A 320 -2.05 -25.27 4.87
C SER A 320 -1.24 -25.58 3.62
N ALA A 321 -0.59 -24.58 3.01
CA ALA A 321 0.32 -24.80 1.91
C ALA A 321 1.53 -25.66 2.30
N GLN A 322 2.11 -25.47 3.49
CA GLN A 322 3.21 -26.29 4.02
C GLN A 322 2.79 -27.76 4.21
N THR A 323 1.57 -27.99 4.68
CA THR A 323 1.02 -29.34 4.85
C THR A 323 0.76 -29.99 3.50
N LEU A 324 0.04 -29.31 2.61
CA LEU A 324 -0.31 -29.85 1.30
C LEU A 324 0.91 -30.01 0.38
N LEU A 325 1.97 -29.21 0.54
CA LEU A 325 3.22 -29.40 -0.17
C LEU A 325 3.88 -30.74 0.17
N ARG A 326 3.85 -31.14 1.45
CA ARG A 326 4.37 -32.43 1.91
C ARG A 326 3.50 -33.58 1.42
N VAL A 327 2.18 -33.44 1.50
CA VAL A 327 1.25 -34.42 0.91
C VAL A 327 1.51 -34.59 -0.60
N LEU A 328 1.72 -33.48 -1.33
CA LEU A 328 2.04 -33.49 -2.76
C LEU A 328 3.40 -34.15 -3.04
N ALA A 329 4.38 -34.00 -2.15
CA ALA A 329 5.69 -34.65 -2.26
C ALA A 329 5.61 -36.18 -2.10
N HIS A 330 4.61 -36.68 -1.38
CA HIS A 330 4.36 -38.11 -1.16
C HIS A 330 3.20 -38.65 -2.02
N GLY A 331 2.93 -38.04 -3.17
CA GLY A 331 1.97 -38.59 -4.14
C GLY A 331 0.48 -38.34 -3.83
N GLY A 332 0.13 -37.58 -2.79
CA GLY A 332 -1.26 -37.32 -2.41
C GLY A 332 -2.02 -36.33 -3.29
N TYR A 333 -1.58 -36.10 -4.54
CA TYR A 333 -2.15 -35.10 -5.45
C TYR A 333 -3.62 -35.33 -5.78
N LYS A 334 -4.09 -36.58 -5.83
CA LYS A 334 -5.49 -36.90 -6.11
C LYS A 334 -6.44 -36.37 -5.03
N HIS A 335 -6.00 -36.37 -3.78
CA HIS A 335 -6.78 -35.81 -2.67
C HIS A 335 -6.75 -34.28 -2.71
N ILE A 336 -5.58 -33.69 -3.00
CA ILE A 336 -5.43 -32.24 -3.20
C ILE A 336 -6.31 -31.75 -4.36
N LEU A 337 -6.46 -32.52 -5.43
CA LEU A 337 -7.30 -32.20 -6.59
C LEU A 337 -8.78 -32.58 -6.41
N GLY A 338 -9.16 -33.20 -5.29
CA GLY A 338 -10.55 -33.60 -5.04
C GLY A 338 -11.02 -34.78 -5.90
N LEU A 339 -10.10 -35.61 -6.40
CA LEU A 339 -10.39 -36.82 -7.17
C LEU A 339 -10.68 -38.04 -6.29
N GLU A 340 -10.13 -38.07 -5.06
CA GLU A 340 -10.29 -39.19 -4.09
C GLU A 340 -10.95 -38.75 -2.76
N GLY A 341 -11.48 -37.52 -2.69
CA GLY A 341 -12.45 -37.12 -1.66
C GLY A 341 -11.98 -37.19 -0.21
N ASN A 342 -10.95 -36.41 0.18
CA ASN A 342 -10.73 -36.09 1.59
C ASN A 342 -9.97 -34.76 1.73
N THR A 343 -10.64 -33.71 2.20
CA THR A 343 -10.02 -32.40 2.48
C THR A 343 -9.41 -32.34 3.89
N SER A 344 -9.65 -33.34 4.74
CA SER A 344 -9.08 -33.41 6.09
C SER A 344 -7.57 -33.56 6.09
N ILE A 345 -6.95 -33.93 4.96
CA ILE A 345 -5.49 -34.04 4.79
C ILE A 345 -4.73 -32.73 5.08
N ALA A 346 -5.42 -31.59 5.10
CA ALA A 346 -4.84 -30.30 5.48
C ALA A 346 -4.84 -30.07 7.01
N ARG A 347 -5.67 -30.82 7.77
CA ARG A 347 -5.97 -30.60 9.19
C ARG A 347 -5.75 -31.81 10.08
N GLN A 348 -5.59 -33.01 9.50
CA GLN A 348 -5.42 -34.27 10.21
C GLN A 348 -4.16 -34.99 9.74
N MET A 349 -3.58 -35.78 10.63
CA MET A 349 -2.49 -36.68 10.27
C MET A 349 -2.92 -37.63 9.16
N SER A 350 -2.03 -37.85 8.20
CA SER A 350 -2.23 -38.77 7.08
C SER A 350 -0.96 -39.61 6.83
N VAL A 351 -1.12 -40.76 6.18
CA VAL A 351 -0.02 -41.68 5.88
C VAL A 351 0.06 -41.88 4.37
N TRP A 352 1.25 -41.68 3.80
CA TRP A 352 1.53 -41.78 2.37
C TRP A 352 2.76 -42.64 2.18
N ASP A 353 2.61 -43.83 1.59
CA ASP A 353 3.71 -44.79 1.39
C ASP A 353 4.56 -45.04 2.64
N GLY A 354 3.90 -45.19 3.80
CA GLY A 354 4.54 -45.38 5.10
C GLY A 354 5.09 -44.10 5.76
N VAL A 355 5.03 -42.96 5.09
CA VAL A 355 5.42 -41.65 5.63
C VAL A 355 4.23 -40.97 6.30
N VAL A 356 4.39 -40.62 7.58
CA VAL A 356 3.39 -39.86 8.33
C VAL A 356 3.55 -38.36 8.05
N VAL A 357 2.48 -37.72 7.59
CA VAL A 357 2.42 -36.27 7.39
C VAL A 357 1.50 -35.67 8.46
N SER A 358 2.11 -35.02 9.45
CA SER A 358 1.39 -34.24 10.47
C SER A 358 1.10 -32.83 9.96
N PRO A 359 -0.13 -32.31 10.07
CA PRO A 359 -0.43 -30.91 9.77
C PRO A 359 0.47 -29.96 10.55
N VAL A 360 0.85 -28.85 9.92
CA VAL A 360 1.49 -27.75 10.65
C VAL A 360 0.43 -27.11 11.55
N GLU A 361 0.82 -26.62 12.73
CA GLU A 361 -0.06 -25.92 13.66
C GLU A 361 -0.07 -24.41 13.40
N ALA A 362 -1.15 -23.73 13.80
CA ALA A 362 -1.23 -22.28 13.67
C ALA A 362 -0.18 -21.63 14.58
N VAL A 363 0.51 -20.62 14.05
CA VAL A 363 1.56 -19.87 14.76
C VAL A 363 1.10 -18.45 15.07
N TYR A 364 0.11 -17.95 14.34
CA TYR A 364 -0.54 -16.69 14.67
C TYR A 364 -1.24 -16.81 16.02
N VAL A 365 -0.80 -15.97 16.95
CA VAL A 365 -1.46 -15.77 18.22
C VAL A 365 -2.16 -14.43 18.12
N LYS A 366 -3.49 -14.41 18.25
CA LYS A 366 -4.21 -13.16 18.44
C LYS A 366 -3.59 -12.48 19.66
N PRO A 367 -3.09 -11.24 19.56
CA PRO A 367 -2.63 -10.52 20.74
C PRO A 367 -3.72 -10.59 21.79
N GLU A 368 -3.36 -10.91 23.05
CA GLU A 368 -4.35 -10.86 24.14
C GLU A 368 -5.05 -9.51 24.07
N ASP A 369 -6.38 -9.53 24.04
CA ASP A 369 -7.18 -8.33 24.19
C ASP A 369 -6.77 -7.75 25.56
N LYS A 370 -5.83 -6.80 25.57
CA LYS A 370 -5.64 -5.92 26.73
C LYS A 370 -7.05 -5.43 27.03
N LYS A 371 -7.51 -5.66 28.27
CA LYS A 371 -8.81 -5.20 28.79
C LYS A 371 -9.26 -3.98 28.00
N GLU A 372 -10.35 -4.16 27.25
CA GLU A 372 -10.86 -3.18 26.29
C GLU A 372 -10.74 -1.75 26.82
N GLY A 373 -10.04 -0.95 26.03
CA GLY A 373 -9.62 0.41 26.35
C GLY A 373 -8.12 0.59 26.08
N GLU A 374 -7.74 0.81 24.82
CA GLU A 374 -7.12 2.11 24.42
C GLU A 374 -6.42 2.16 23.05
N ASP A 375 -6.01 1.08 22.35
CA ASP A 375 -5.01 1.31 21.28
C ASP A 375 -5.28 0.76 19.86
N ASP A 376 -6.00 -0.35 19.64
CA ASP A 376 -5.92 -1.02 18.33
C ASP A 376 -7.20 -0.99 17.46
N GLU A 377 -8.41 -0.90 18.04
CA GLU A 377 -9.65 -0.71 17.26
C GLU A 377 -9.97 0.78 17.00
N GLU A 378 -9.49 1.70 17.84
CA GLU A 378 -9.50 3.15 17.54
C GLU A 378 -8.66 3.49 16.30
N MET A 379 -7.67 2.68 15.91
CA MET A 379 -6.71 3.07 14.87
C MET A 379 -7.28 3.19 13.44
N MET A 380 -8.37 2.49 13.14
CA MET A 380 -9.10 2.62 11.86
C MET A 380 -10.42 3.39 12.01
N GLU A 381 -10.97 3.49 13.22
CA GLU A 381 -12.21 4.21 13.52
C GLU A 381 -11.98 5.70 13.84
N VAL A 382 -10.82 6.07 14.38
CA VAL A 382 -10.40 7.48 14.62
C VAL A 382 -10.09 8.24 13.32
N LEU A 383 -9.92 7.54 12.19
CA LEU A 383 -9.91 8.17 10.86
C LEU A 383 -11.31 8.56 10.38
N ARG A 384 -12.38 7.99 10.96
CA ARG A 384 -13.77 8.22 10.55
C ARG A 384 -14.58 9.06 11.52
N ASP A 385 -14.37 8.92 12.83
CA ASP A 385 -15.26 9.53 13.83
C ASP A 385 -14.51 10.21 15.00
N ASN A 386 -13.63 11.18 14.71
CA ASN A 386 -13.26 12.18 15.72
C ASN A 386 -14.27 13.34 15.69
N PRO A 387 -15.07 13.57 16.75
CA PRO A 387 -16.04 14.67 16.81
C PRO A 387 -15.39 16.05 16.63
N SER A 388 -14.08 16.18 16.85
CA SER A 388 -13.32 17.42 16.68
C SER A 388 -12.75 17.64 15.27
N GLY A 389 -12.89 16.67 14.35
CA GLY A 389 -12.35 16.74 12.98
C GLY A 389 -10.83 16.68 12.86
N LYS A 390 -10.10 16.22 13.88
CA LYS A 390 -8.62 16.14 13.89
C LYS A 390 -8.11 14.72 13.71
N LEU A 391 -7.00 14.57 12.99
CA LEU A 391 -6.31 13.29 12.78
C LEU A 391 -5.37 12.99 13.96
N VAL A 392 -5.82 12.21 14.93
CA VAL A 392 -5.13 11.98 16.21
C VAL A 392 -3.73 11.37 16.03
N GLN A 393 -3.52 10.49 15.05
CA GLN A 393 -2.19 9.93 14.76
C GLN A 393 -1.15 10.98 14.35
N ILE A 394 -1.59 12.06 13.70
CA ILE A 394 -0.71 13.19 13.37
C ILE A 394 -0.37 13.98 14.63
N GLU A 395 -1.33 14.16 15.54
CA GLU A 395 -1.10 14.80 16.84
C GLU A 395 -0.05 14.04 17.68
N TYR A 396 -0.10 12.70 17.67
CA TYR A 396 0.94 11.88 18.32
C TYR A 396 2.30 12.01 17.65
N ALA A 397 2.36 12.05 16.32
CA ALA A 397 3.61 12.29 15.61
C ALA A 397 4.19 13.68 15.94
N LEU A 398 3.34 14.72 16.00
CA LEU A 398 3.73 16.07 16.41
C LEU A 398 4.20 16.12 17.87
N ALA A 399 3.61 15.34 18.77
CA ALA A 399 4.09 15.20 20.14
C ALA A 399 5.51 14.60 20.18
N ALA A 400 5.81 13.61 19.32
CA ALA A 400 7.16 13.07 19.17
C ALA A 400 8.15 14.12 18.64
N VAL A 401 7.71 15.00 17.72
CA VAL A 401 8.50 16.15 17.27
C VAL A 401 8.80 17.09 18.43
N ALA A 402 7.80 17.46 19.23
CA ALA A 402 7.95 18.37 20.36
C ALA A 402 8.88 17.82 21.47
N ALA A 403 8.99 16.49 21.58
CA ALA A 403 9.94 15.83 22.48
C ALA A 403 11.37 15.70 21.90
N GLY A 404 11.54 15.93 20.59
CA GLY A 404 12.82 15.88 19.91
C GLY A 404 13.76 17.02 20.29
N ALA A 405 15.04 16.85 19.96
CA ALA A 405 16.05 17.89 20.18
C ALA A 405 15.69 19.19 19.42
N PRO A 406 16.01 20.36 19.99
CA PRO A 406 15.74 21.65 19.36
C PRO A 406 16.51 21.79 18.05
N SER A 407 15.82 22.29 17.03
CA SER A 407 16.38 22.64 15.73
C SER A 407 15.85 24.01 15.30
N VAL A 408 16.72 24.86 14.78
CA VAL A 408 16.43 26.25 14.45
C VAL A 408 16.87 26.55 13.03
N GLY A 409 16.10 27.35 12.31
CA GLY A 409 16.48 27.87 11.00
C GLY A 409 16.21 29.36 10.88
N ILE A 410 17.12 30.10 10.26
CA ILE A 410 17.00 31.54 10.00
C ILE A 410 17.45 31.83 8.57
N MET A 411 16.60 32.53 7.82
CA MET A 411 16.89 33.05 6.49
C MET A 411 17.45 34.47 6.60
N ALA A 412 18.72 34.63 6.24
CA ALA A 412 19.44 35.90 6.12
C ALA A 412 19.23 36.53 4.74
N ALA A 413 19.73 37.75 4.52
CA ALA A 413 19.70 38.42 3.23
C ALA A 413 20.55 37.69 2.17
N ASN A 414 21.70 37.17 2.59
CA ASN A 414 22.72 36.52 1.75
C ASN A 414 22.88 35.02 2.01
N GLY A 415 21.97 34.39 2.76
CA GLY A 415 22.02 32.94 2.98
C GLY A 415 20.95 32.44 3.95
N VAL A 416 21.11 31.21 4.42
CA VAL A 416 20.23 30.58 5.41
C VAL A 416 21.05 29.67 6.31
N VAL A 417 20.73 29.68 7.60
CA VAL A 417 21.38 28.89 8.63
C VAL A 417 20.40 27.85 9.15
N LEU A 418 20.90 26.63 9.37
CA LEU A 418 20.26 25.57 10.13
C LEU A 418 21.17 25.21 11.31
N ALA A 419 20.61 25.05 12.51
CA ALA A 419 21.35 24.51 13.63
C ALA A 419 20.50 23.56 14.48
N THR A 420 21.14 22.59 15.15
CA THR A 420 20.47 21.65 16.04
C THR A 420 21.38 21.22 17.17
N GLU A 421 20.79 20.85 18.30
CA GLU A 421 21.50 20.15 19.38
C GLU A 421 21.88 18.73 18.94
N ASN A 422 23.17 18.39 19.03
CA ASN A 422 23.74 17.06 18.80
C ASN A 422 24.42 16.53 20.06
N LYS A 423 23.69 16.51 21.18
CA LYS A 423 24.22 16.07 22.47
C LYS A 423 24.20 14.54 22.62
N HIS A 424 25.36 13.95 22.88
CA HIS A 424 25.50 12.51 23.15
C HIS A 424 25.35 12.19 24.64
N LYS A 425 24.80 11.01 24.95
CA LYS A 425 24.55 10.56 26.34
C LYS A 425 25.80 10.02 27.05
N SER A 426 26.84 9.68 26.30
CA SER A 426 28.07 9.09 26.81
C SER A 426 29.25 9.59 26.00
N ILE A 427 30.38 9.78 26.66
CA ILE A 427 31.67 10.11 26.05
C ILE A 427 32.23 8.98 25.15
N LEU A 428 31.60 7.80 25.18
CA LEU A 428 31.99 6.65 24.37
C LEU A 428 31.34 6.65 22.97
N TYR A 429 30.50 7.64 22.66
CA TYR A 429 29.98 7.82 21.32
C TYR A 429 31.08 8.39 20.41
N ASP A 430 31.20 7.82 19.22
CA ASP A 430 31.95 8.48 18.15
C ASP A 430 31.09 9.62 17.58
N GLU A 431 31.40 10.83 18.02
CA GLU A 431 30.67 12.06 17.70
C GLU A 431 30.74 12.38 16.19
N GLN A 432 31.76 11.88 15.49
CA GLN A 432 31.91 12.07 14.04
C GLN A 432 31.03 11.14 13.21
N SER A 433 30.44 10.11 13.84
CA SER A 433 29.65 9.10 13.13
C SER A 433 28.15 9.44 12.97
N VAL A 434 27.64 10.44 13.70
CA VAL A 434 26.22 10.78 13.73
C VAL A 434 25.99 12.25 13.44
N HIS A 435 25.39 12.50 12.30
CA HIS A 435 25.00 13.84 11.87
C HIS A 435 23.48 14.01 11.86
N LYS A 436 23.05 15.22 12.16
CA LYS A 436 21.65 15.65 12.17
C LYS A 436 21.40 16.75 11.14
N VAL A 437 22.44 17.46 10.73
CA VAL A 437 22.45 18.40 9.60
C VAL A 437 23.10 17.72 8.40
N GLU A 438 22.32 17.48 7.34
CA GLU A 438 22.73 16.70 6.18
C GLU A 438 22.58 17.47 4.86
N THR A 439 23.57 17.35 3.99
CA THR A 439 23.51 17.84 2.60
C THR A 439 22.62 16.93 1.76
N ILE A 440 21.65 17.49 1.05
CA ILE A 440 20.73 16.74 0.17
C ILE A 440 21.13 16.87 -1.30
N ALA A 441 21.52 18.07 -1.69
CA ALA A 441 22.14 18.41 -2.97
C ALA A 441 23.14 19.53 -2.72
N ASP A 442 23.97 19.87 -3.70
CA ASP A 442 25.01 20.89 -3.55
C ASP A 442 24.46 22.24 -3.05
N HIS A 443 23.21 22.57 -3.39
CA HIS A 443 22.51 23.79 -2.99
C HIS A 443 21.38 23.60 -1.96
N ILE A 444 21.29 22.42 -1.32
CA ILE A 444 20.18 22.08 -0.40
C ILE A 444 20.69 21.35 0.85
N GLY A 445 20.29 21.85 2.02
CA GLY A 445 20.52 21.23 3.33
C GLY A 445 19.22 20.86 4.04
N MET A 446 19.30 19.92 4.98
CA MET A 446 18.13 19.49 5.76
C MET A 446 18.53 19.13 7.19
N VAL A 447 17.67 19.44 8.16
CA VAL A 447 17.76 19.07 9.58
C VAL A 447 16.39 18.64 10.10
N TYR A 448 16.33 17.96 11.25
CA TYR A 448 15.06 17.47 11.82
C TYR A 448 14.93 17.72 13.33
N SER A 449 13.69 17.62 13.81
CA SER A 449 13.38 17.38 15.23
C SER A 449 12.44 16.18 15.33
N GLY A 450 12.73 15.24 16.23
CA GLY A 450 11.94 14.02 16.46
C GLY A 450 12.78 12.74 16.40
N MET A 451 12.26 11.71 15.73
CA MET A 451 12.88 10.38 15.62
C MET A 451 13.99 10.29 14.55
N GLY A 452 15.25 10.18 14.97
CA GLY A 452 16.40 10.10 14.04
C GLY A 452 16.36 8.98 12.97
N PRO A 453 15.86 7.76 13.26
CA PRO A 453 15.72 6.72 12.24
C PRO A 453 14.79 7.11 11.08
N ASP A 454 13.69 7.82 11.38
CA ASP A 454 12.73 8.31 10.41
C ASP A 454 13.38 9.38 9.50
N TYR A 455 14.15 10.29 10.10
CA TYR A 455 14.92 11.29 9.36
C TYR A 455 15.91 10.69 8.35
N ARG A 456 16.65 9.65 8.73
CA ARG A 456 17.61 8.99 7.81
C ARG A 456 16.93 8.44 6.56
N LEU A 457 15.71 7.92 6.70
CA LEU A 457 14.92 7.47 5.56
C LEU A 457 14.56 8.64 4.65
N LEU A 458 14.10 9.75 5.23
CA LEU A 458 13.75 10.97 4.48
C LEU A 458 14.96 11.59 3.78
N VAL A 459 16.13 11.64 4.41
CA VAL A 459 17.40 12.09 3.78
C VAL A 459 17.73 11.23 2.55
N LYS A 460 17.67 9.91 2.68
CA LYS A 460 17.96 8.99 1.57
C LYS A 460 16.99 9.20 0.40
N GLN A 461 15.70 9.37 0.70
CA GLN A 461 14.69 9.60 -0.34
C GLN A 461 14.84 10.98 -0.97
N ALA A 462 15.09 12.03 -0.20
CA ALA A 462 15.31 13.38 -0.71
C ALA A 462 16.53 13.45 -1.64
N ARG A 463 17.65 12.81 -1.26
CA ARG A 463 18.84 12.68 -2.13
C ARG A 463 18.51 11.97 -3.44
N LYS A 464 17.76 10.85 -3.37
CA LYS A 464 17.32 10.12 -4.56
C LYS A 464 16.41 10.96 -5.45
N MET A 465 15.48 11.72 -4.87
CA MET A 465 14.58 12.62 -5.60
C MET A 465 15.36 13.72 -6.33
N ALA A 466 16.34 14.33 -5.68
CA ALA A 466 17.20 15.34 -6.27
C ALA A 466 18.01 14.78 -7.44
N GLN A 467 18.64 13.61 -7.27
CA GLN A 467 19.41 12.96 -8.33
C GLN A 467 18.54 12.53 -9.52
N ASN A 468 17.36 11.97 -9.25
CA ASN A 468 16.41 11.61 -10.31
C ASN A 468 15.93 12.82 -11.11
N TYR A 469 15.68 13.95 -10.43
CA TYR A 469 15.34 15.20 -11.10
C TYR A 469 16.48 15.67 -12.02
N PHE A 470 17.71 15.68 -11.52
CA PHE A 470 18.88 16.05 -12.31
C PHE A 470 19.10 15.11 -13.51
N LEU A 471 18.94 13.80 -13.35
CA LEU A 471 19.06 12.84 -14.45
C LEU A 471 18.02 13.07 -15.56
N THR A 472 16.82 13.53 -15.18
CA THR A 472 15.70 13.75 -16.09
C THR A 472 15.78 15.08 -16.80
N TYR A 473 15.99 16.16 -16.04
CA TYR A 473 15.89 17.53 -16.54
C TYR A 473 17.24 18.20 -16.78
N ARG A 474 18.34 17.57 -16.33
CA ARG A 474 19.72 18.09 -16.42
C ARG A 474 19.92 19.45 -15.75
N GLU A 475 19.08 19.75 -14.76
CA GLU A 475 19.13 20.96 -13.95
C GLU A 475 19.02 20.59 -12.46
N PRO A 476 19.63 21.37 -11.53
CA PRO A 476 19.43 21.18 -10.10
C PRO A 476 17.95 21.28 -9.73
N ILE A 477 17.48 20.43 -8.82
CA ILE A 477 16.09 20.48 -8.38
C ILE A 477 15.78 21.79 -7.64
N PRO A 478 14.70 22.53 -7.98
CA PRO A 478 14.29 23.69 -7.21
C PRO A 478 13.96 23.32 -5.76
N VAL A 479 14.30 24.17 -4.80
CA VAL A 479 14.11 23.87 -3.36
C VAL A 479 12.65 23.55 -3.05
N ALA A 480 11.72 24.36 -3.57
CA ALA A 480 10.28 24.16 -3.39
C ALA A 480 9.78 22.82 -3.97
N GLN A 481 10.34 22.38 -5.11
CA GLN A 481 10.00 21.10 -5.74
C GLN A 481 10.45 19.92 -4.90
N LEU A 482 11.66 19.99 -4.32
CA LEU A 482 12.13 18.95 -3.41
C LEU A 482 11.25 18.88 -2.15
N VAL A 483 10.95 20.02 -1.53
CA VAL A 483 10.09 20.10 -0.34
C VAL A 483 8.73 19.48 -0.62
N GLN A 484 8.10 19.82 -1.75
CA GLN A 484 6.81 19.25 -2.13
C GLN A 484 6.88 17.71 -2.27
N ARG A 485 7.93 17.17 -2.88
CA ARG A 485 8.09 15.72 -3.04
C ARG A 485 8.32 15.01 -1.71
N VAL A 486 9.11 15.61 -0.81
CA VAL A 486 9.34 15.08 0.54
C VAL A 486 8.05 15.13 1.36
N ALA A 487 7.29 16.22 1.26
CA ALA A 487 5.99 16.38 1.91
C ALA A 487 4.96 15.34 1.43
N THR A 488 4.89 15.10 0.12
CA THR A 488 4.05 14.03 -0.45
C THR A 488 4.44 12.66 0.11
N LEU A 489 5.73 12.34 0.17
CA LEU A 489 6.19 11.09 0.78
C LEU A 489 5.79 10.99 2.25
N MET A 490 5.88 12.07 3.02
CA MET A 490 5.44 12.08 4.42
C MET A 490 3.92 11.86 4.53
N GLN A 491 3.13 12.50 3.67
CA GLN A 491 1.68 12.39 3.61
C GLN A 491 1.22 10.97 3.22
N GLU A 492 1.92 10.29 2.31
CA GLU A 492 1.63 8.90 1.92
C GLU A 492 1.61 7.96 3.13
N TYR A 493 2.51 8.17 4.10
CA TYR A 493 2.59 7.38 5.35
C TYR A 493 1.47 7.70 6.35
N THR A 494 0.70 8.77 6.13
CA THR A 494 -0.51 9.07 6.92
C THR A 494 -1.76 8.39 6.37
N GLN A 495 -1.73 7.93 5.12
CA GLN A 495 -2.88 7.36 4.42
C GLN A 495 -2.68 5.88 4.03
N SER A 496 -1.49 5.35 4.26
CA SER A 496 -1.14 3.96 3.95
C SER A 496 -1.45 3.04 5.14
N GLY A 497 -2.14 1.92 4.88
CA GLY A 497 -2.40 0.91 5.90
C GLY A 497 -1.14 0.17 6.34
N GLY A 498 -1.02 -0.12 7.65
CA GLY A 498 0.09 -0.90 8.20
C GLY A 498 1.40 -0.13 8.43
N VAL A 499 1.38 1.19 8.25
CA VAL A 499 2.49 2.09 8.60
C VAL A 499 1.99 3.21 9.51
N ARG A 500 2.92 3.89 10.19
CA ARG A 500 2.63 5.09 10.98
C ARG A 500 3.18 6.33 10.27
N PRO A 501 2.64 7.53 10.54
CA PRO A 501 3.27 8.79 10.15
C PRO A 501 4.73 8.87 10.63
N PHE A 502 5.53 9.66 9.92
CA PHE A 502 6.90 9.96 10.34
C PHE A 502 6.88 10.76 11.64
N GLY A 503 7.68 10.35 12.62
CA GLY A 503 7.81 11.02 13.92
C GLY A 503 8.81 12.17 13.89
N VAL A 504 8.87 12.93 12.78
CA VAL A 504 9.81 14.04 12.58
C VAL A 504 9.15 15.21 11.85
N SER A 505 9.53 16.42 12.22
CA SER A 505 9.42 17.59 11.34
C SER A 505 10.80 17.91 10.79
N LEU A 506 10.84 18.47 9.59
CA LEU A 506 12.05 18.80 8.84
C LEU A 506 12.16 20.31 8.67
N LEU A 507 13.37 20.85 8.79
CA LEU A 507 13.72 22.13 8.17
C LEU A 507 14.58 21.83 6.95
N ILE A 508 14.14 22.33 5.80
CA ILE A 508 14.82 22.19 4.51
C ILE A 508 15.21 23.58 4.06
N CYS A 509 16.49 23.80 3.81
CA CYS A 509 17.01 25.07 3.34
C CYS A 509 17.69 24.91 1.98
N GLY A 510 17.76 25.98 1.21
CA GLY A 510 18.55 25.96 -0.02
C GLY A 510 18.71 27.33 -0.65
N TRP A 511 19.55 27.38 -1.68
CA TRP A 511 19.80 28.57 -2.49
C TRP A 511 19.40 28.28 -3.94
N ASP A 512 18.41 29.02 -4.45
CA ASP A 512 17.88 28.82 -5.81
C ASP A 512 17.37 30.14 -6.37
N GLY A 513 17.55 30.38 -7.67
CA GLY A 513 17.14 31.62 -8.34
C GLY A 513 17.76 32.89 -7.74
N GLY A 514 18.97 32.79 -7.19
CA GLY A 514 19.67 33.93 -6.55
C GLY A 514 19.12 34.35 -5.19
N ARG A 515 18.33 33.49 -4.52
CA ARG A 515 17.73 33.79 -3.22
C ARG A 515 17.76 32.59 -2.27
N PRO A 516 17.83 32.82 -0.95
CA PRO A 516 17.71 31.77 0.04
C PRO A 516 16.24 31.35 0.25
N TYR A 517 16.06 30.09 0.65
CA TYR A 517 14.78 29.52 1.04
C TYR A 517 14.93 28.72 2.34
N LEU A 518 13.91 28.82 3.20
CA LEU A 518 13.74 28.00 4.39
C LEU A 518 12.30 27.47 4.42
N PHE A 519 12.15 26.16 4.46
CA PHE A 519 10.88 25.47 4.57
C PHE A 519 10.84 24.60 5.82
N GLN A 520 9.66 24.52 6.42
CA GLN A 520 9.33 23.51 7.43
C GLN A 520 8.36 22.51 6.81
N CYS A 521 8.57 21.21 7.05
CA CYS A 521 7.64 20.15 6.68
C CYS A 521 7.30 19.30 7.90
N ASP A 522 6.01 19.08 8.15
CA ASP A 522 5.49 18.38 9.33
C ASP A 522 5.02 16.95 9.00
N PRO A 523 4.86 16.06 10.01
CA PRO A 523 4.39 14.67 9.84
C PRO A 523 3.14 14.48 8.97
N SER A 524 2.26 15.49 8.89
CA SER A 524 1.07 15.47 8.04
C SER A 524 1.36 15.55 6.53
N GLY A 525 2.58 15.94 6.17
CA GLY A 525 2.94 16.41 4.82
C GLY A 525 2.53 17.86 4.55
N SER A 526 2.08 18.60 5.56
CA SER A 526 1.95 20.06 5.45
C SER A 526 3.34 20.69 5.45
N TYR A 527 3.57 21.65 4.56
CA TYR A 527 4.82 22.40 4.49
C TYR A 527 4.59 23.90 4.31
N PHE A 528 5.48 24.71 4.89
CA PHE A 528 5.37 26.16 4.90
C PHE A 528 6.74 26.80 4.69
N ALA A 529 6.79 27.92 3.97
CA ALA A 529 7.99 28.76 3.86
C ALA A 529 8.10 29.66 5.10
N TRP A 530 9.29 29.73 5.68
CA TRP A 530 9.57 30.52 6.89
C TRP A 530 10.69 31.52 6.66
N LYS A 531 10.63 32.64 7.40
CA LYS A 531 11.77 33.56 7.53
C LYS A 531 12.72 33.11 8.64
N ALA A 532 12.16 32.70 9.76
CA ALA A 532 12.85 32.05 10.86
C ALA A 532 11.85 31.14 11.57
N THR A 533 12.30 29.99 12.06
CA THR A 533 11.46 29.07 12.84
C THR A 533 12.31 28.19 13.75
N ALA A 534 11.68 27.63 14.77
CA ALA A 534 12.26 26.65 15.68
C ALA A 534 11.32 25.44 15.82
N MET A 535 11.89 24.25 15.95
CA MET A 535 11.20 22.97 16.14
C MET A 535 11.82 22.22 17.31
N GLY A 536 11.11 21.18 17.79
CA GLY A 536 11.58 20.37 18.91
C GLY A 536 11.21 20.93 20.27
N LYS A 537 11.91 20.42 21.30
CA LYS A 537 11.77 20.84 22.68
C LYS A 537 12.02 22.35 22.80
N ASN A 538 11.17 23.02 23.58
CA ASN A 538 11.24 24.47 23.80
C ASN A 538 11.05 25.35 22.56
N SER A 539 10.48 24.81 21.46
CA SER A 539 10.29 25.55 20.20
C SER A 539 9.43 26.81 20.33
N ILE A 540 8.45 26.85 21.24
CA ILE A 540 7.61 28.04 21.48
C ILE A 540 8.49 29.22 21.92
N ASN A 541 9.33 29.02 22.95
CA ASN A 541 10.23 30.06 23.43
C ASN A 541 11.28 30.42 22.38
N GLY A 542 11.79 29.43 21.62
CA GLY A 542 12.68 29.66 20.50
C GLY A 542 12.06 30.59 19.45
N LYS A 543 10.80 30.35 19.05
CA LYS A 543 10.06 31.22 18.11
C LYS A 543 9.87 32.62 18.67
N THR A 544 9.48 32.77 19.94
CA THR A 544 9.34 34.09 20.59
C THR A 544 10.68 34.84 20.68
N PHE A 545 11.78 34.13 20.86
CA PHE A 545 13.12 34.74 20.83
C PHE A 545 13.48 35.21 19.42
N LEU A 546 13.22 34.38 18.39
CA LEU A 546 13.44 34.74 16.99
C LEU A 546 12.62 35.95 16.57
N GLU A 547 11.35 36.06 16.99
CA GLU A 547 10.50 37.22 16.69
C GLU A 547 11.10 38.54 17.18
N LYS A 548 11.87 38.53 18.28
CA LYS A 548 12.50 39.72 18.85
C LYS A 548 13.86 40.05 18.21
N ARG A 549 14.55 39.06 17.66
CA ARG A 549 15.93 39.18 17.15
C ARG A 549 16.03 39.20 15.64
N TYR A 550 15.03 38.68 14.94
CA TYR A 550 15.00 38.63 13.48
C TYR A 550 14.74 40.01 12.88
N ASN A 551 15.51 40.35 11.85
CA ASN A 551 15.18 41.42 10.91
C ASN A 551 15.52 40.94 9.48
N LYS A 552 14.96 41.63 8.48
CA LYS A 552 15.09 41.23 7.05
C LYS A 552 16.49 41.50 6.46
N ASP A 553 17.25 42.40 7.08
CA ASP A 553 18.55 42.89 6.61
C ASP A 553 19.71 42.16 7.33
N LEU A 554 19.37 41.06 8.00
CA LEU A 554 20.30 40.27 8.80
C LEU A 554 21.24 39.49 7.88
N GLU A 555 22.54 39.67 8.07
CA GLU A 555 23.60 39.00 7.30
C GLU A 555 23.87 37.59 7.84
N LEU A 556 24.52 36.74 7.04
CA LEU A 556 24.71 35.33 7.35
C LEU A 556 25.46 35.08 8.67
N ASP A 557 26.51 35.85 8.96
CA ASP A 557 27.26 35.72 10.22
C ASP A 557 26.40 36.07 11.45
N ASP A 558 25.63 37.15 11.37
CA ASP A 558 24.68 37.54 12.41
C ASP A 558 23.55 36.49 12.55
N ALA A 559 23.17 35.82 11.46
CA ALA A 559 22.21 34.72 11.47
C ALA A 559 22.76 33.51 12.22
N VAL A 560 24.05 33.18 12.03
CA VAL A 560 24.70 32.10 12.78
C VAL A 560 24.69 32.41 14.28
N HIS A 561 25.10 33.63 14.66
CA HIS A 561 25.06 34.07 16.06
C HIS A 561 23.66 33.99 16.65
N THR A 562 22.66 34.52 15.95
CA THR A 562 21.26 34.53 16.42
C THR A 562 20.70 33.11 16.53
N THR A 563 21.05 32.22 15.60
CA THR A 563 20.63 30.82 15.61
C THR A 563 21.21 30.08 16.82
N ILE A 564 22.51 30.24 17.11
CA ILE A 564 23.15 29.60 18.27
C ILE A 564 22.61 30.19 19.58
N LEU A 565 22.39 31.50 19.66
CA LEU A 565 21.73 32.14 20.81
C LEU A 565 20.33 31.57 21.04
N THR A 566 19.57 31.33 19.98
CA THR A 566 18.23 30.73 20.08
C THR A 566 18.31 29.29 20.62
N LEU A 567 19.31 28.50 20.22
CA LEU A 567 19.54 27.18 20.81
C LEU A 567 19.92 27.29 22.30
N LYS A 568 20.73 28.28 22.68
CA LYS A 568 21.18 28.52 24.07
C LYS A 568 20.02 28.74 25.03
N GLU A 569 18.93 29.41 24.62
CA GLU A 569 17.73 29.65 25.44
C GLU A 569 17.05 28.36 25.92
N GLY A 570 17.23 27.25 25.21
CA GLY A 570 16.61 25.94 25.52
C GLY A 570 17.59 24.82 25.85
N PHE A 571 18.89 25.11 25.90
CA PHE A 571 19.92 24.09 25.99
C PHE A 571 20.15 23.63 27.44
N GLU A 572 20.15 22.33 27.68
CA GLU A 572 20.47 21.78 29.00
C GLU A 572 21.99 21.60 29.16
N GLY A 573 22.62 22.48 29.94
CA GLY A 573 24.06 22.46 30.21
C GLY A 573 24.82 23.50 29.39
N GLN A 574 26.12 23.28 29.19
CA GLN A 574 26.97 24.19 28.41
C GLN A 574 26.95 23.81 26.93
N ILE A 575 26.66 24.78 26.05
CA ILE A 575 26.86 24.62 24.61
C ILE A 575 28.36 24.61 24.30
N THR A 576 28.80 23.65 23.51
CA THR A 576 30.16 23.51 22.98
C THR A 576 30.08 23.22 21.48
N ALA A 577 31.20 23.37 20.77
CA ALA A 577 31.23 23.11 19.33
C ALA A 577 30.95 21.64 18.98
N ASP A 578 31.16 20.72 19.92
CA ASP A 578 30.95 19.28 19.72
C ASP A 578 29.49 18.84 19.97
N ASN A 579 28.69 19.66 20.65
CA ASN A 579 27.32 19.28 21.05
C ASN A 579 26.21 20.00 20.27
N ILE A 580 26.59 20.79 19.26
CA ILE A 580 25.68 21.38 18.27
C ILE A 580 26.22 21.12 16.86
N GLU A 581 25.32 21.11 15.88
CA GLU A 581 25.71 21.13 14.47
C GLU A 581 25.10 22.35 13.81
N VAL A 582 25.88 23.01 12.94
CA VAL A 582 25.46 24.19 12.18
C VAL A 582 25.73 23.96 10.71
N GLY A 583 24.74 24.22 9.86
CA GLY A 583 24.88 24.22 8.41
C GLY A 583 24.42 25.56 7.83
N ILE A 584 25.08 25.98 6.77
CA ILE A 584 24.77 27.23 6.06
C ILE A 584 24.58 26.95 4.57
N CYS A 585 23.65 27.67 3.96
CA CYS A 585 23.49 27.71 2.51
C CYS A 585 23.57 29.15 2.02
N ASP A 586 24.47 29.41 1.08
CA ASP A 586 24.63 30.69 0.40
C ASP A 586 24.80 30.45 -1.11
N GLN A 587 25.23 31.47 -1.85
CA GLN A 587 25.50 31.37 -3.29
C GLN A 587 26.53 30.28 -3.67
N ASN A 588 27.36 29.83 -2.73
CA ASN A 588 28.35 28.77 -2.94
C ASN A 588 27.78 27.37 -2.64
N GLY A 589 26.50 27.28 -2.30
CA GLY A 589 25.82 26.04 -1.95
C GLY A 589 25.75 25.78 -0.44
N PHE A 590 25.30 24.58 -0.09
CA PHE A 590 25.12 24.14 1.28
C PHE A 590 26.37 23.46 1.82
N ARG A 591 26.80 23.87 3.02
CA ARG A 591 27.91 23.24 3.75
C ARG A 591 27.62 23.20 5.24
N ARG A 592 28.06 22.11 5.89
CA ARG A 592 28.12 22.05 7.35
C ARG A 592 29.40 22.75 7.82
N LEU A 593 29.31 23.55 8.87
CA LEU A 593 30.47 24.18 9.50
C LEU A 593 31.29 23.13 10.25
N ASP A 594 32.62 23.29 10.22
CA ASP A 594 33.51 22.47 11.02
C ASP A 594 33.52 22.90 12.49
N VAL A 595 34.04 22.03 13.36
CA VAL A 595 34.04 22.25 14.81
C VAL A 595 34.85 23.51 15.18
N SER A 596 35.95 23.78 14.48
CA SER A 596 36.75 25.00 14.69
C SER A 596 35.96 26.27 14.42
N THR A 597 35.25 26.33 13.29
CA THR A 597 34.45 27.50 12.92
C THR A 597 33.30 27.70 13.91
N VAL A 598 32.62 26.62 14.31
CA VAL A 598 31.55 26.70 15.33
C VAL A 598 32.11 27.20 16.67
N LYS A 599 33.32 26.78 17.05
CA LYS A 599 34.00 27.24 18.26
C LYS A 599 34.30 28.75 18.22
N ASP A 600 34.72 29.27 17.07
CA ASP A 600 34.97 30.70 16.88
C ASP A 600 33.68 31.52 17.01
N TYR A 601 32.56 31.05 16.43
CA TYR A 601 31.25 31.68 16.62
C TYR A 601 30.82 31.66 18.09
N LEU A 602 31.05 30.55 18.81
CA LEU A 602 30.72 30.43 20.23
C LEU A 602 31.55 31.37 21.12
N ALA A 603 32.82 31.61 20.78
CA ALA A 603 33.68 32.53 21.53
C ALA A 603 33.19 33.99 21.45
N ASN A 604 32.47 34.33 20.39
CA ASN A 604 31.92 35.66 20.13
C ASN A 604 30.47 35.82 20.60
N ILE A 605 29.90 34.80 21.27
CA ILE A 605 28.56 34.85 21.85
C ILE A 605 28.66 35.20 23.34
N PRO A 606 28.01 36.29 23.80
CA PRO A 606 28.08 36.74 25.20
C PRO A 606 27.44 35.77 26.22
#